data_AF-A0AB38H8R7-F1
#
_entry.id   AF-A0AB38H8R7-F1
#
_cell.length_a   1.000
_cell.length_b   1.000
_cell.length_c   1.000
_cell.angle_alpha   90.00
_cell.angle_beta   90.00
_cell.angle_gamma   90.00
#
_symmetry.space_group_name_H-M   'P 1'
#
loop_
_entity.id
_entity.type
_entity.pdbx_description
1 polymer ?
#
loop_
_entity_poly.entity_id
_entity_poly.type
_entity_poly.pdbx_seq_one_letter_code
_entity_poly.pdbx_strand_id
1 'polypeptide(L)'
;MLKRLSLYTLLLCFVPIFTYLIDWQWQANAIMPSFDYFLYLLTETGSVPYALGTCVIFALFYFLAIKDKKQAIWAILIMAFSVALTQGIKSGLKTAFAEPRPFVQEMAQNSAITTDDFYAQKRSERKKMVYQYYQETPQKQTTPEWLVEHYAHETGYSFPSGHTMFAATWLLLVVGFAQLLGKHNPKVKVLVPIVAIWALLMLISRLRLGMHYPIDLFISTLISWLVHIFIFTLLQRKYLFAVENR
;
A
#
# COMPACT_ATOMS: atom_id res chain seq x y z
N MET A 1 -17.39 6.25 -14.40
CA MET A 1 -16.11 6.33 -13.66
C MET A 1 -16.33 6.29 -12.15
N LEU A 2 -16.93 7.33 -11.57
CA LEU A 2 -17.15 7.46 -10.12
C LEU A 2 -17.68 6.19 -9.45
N LYS A 3 -18.84 5.66 -9.92
CA LYS A 3 -19.46 4.45 -9.35
C LYS A 3 -18.50 3.25 -9.23
N ARG A 4 -17.68 3.01 -10.25
CA ARG A 4 -16.77 1.86 -10.29
C ARG A 4 -15.55 2.07 -9.40
N LEU A 5 -14.93 3.26 -9.45
CA LEU A 5 -13.82 3.59 -8.54
C LEU A 5 -14.27 3.51 -7.08
N SER A 6 -15.40 4.12 -6.75
CA SER A 6 -15.98 4.09 -5.40
C SER A 6 -16.32 2.67 -4.92
N LEU A 7 -16.79 1.79 -5.80
CA LEU A 7 -17.06 0.39 -5.43
C LEU A 7 -15.79 -0.35 -5.00
N TYR A 8 -14.69 -0.21 -5.74
CA TYR A 8 -13.41 -0.86 -5.38
C TYR A 8 -12.72 -0.17 -4.21
N THR A 9 -12.91 1.14 -4.03
CA THR A 9 -12.52 1.82 -2.79
C THR A 9 -13.28 1.28 -1.59
N LEU A 10 -14.60 1.10 -1.69
CA LEU A 10 -15.41 0.52 -0.62
C LEU A 10 -14.96 -0.91 -0.30
N LEU A 11 -14.63 -1.71 -1.32
CA LEU A 11 -14.05 -3.05 -1.14
C LEU A 11 -12.76 -3.00 -0.30
N LEU A 12 -11.84 -2.07 -0.61
CA LEU A 12 -10.61 -1.91 0.18
C LEU A 12 -10.90 -1.41 1.60
N CYS A 13 -11.82 -0.45 1.75
CA CYS A 13 -12.23 0.08 3.05
C CYS A 13 -12.92 -0.98 3.93
N PHE A 14 -13.39 -2.09 3.36
CA PHE A 14 -13.93 -3.20 4.16
C PHE A 14 -12.91 -3.74 5.16
N VAL A 15 -11.62 -3.81 4.82
CA VAL A 15 -10.57 -4.29 5.74
C VAL A 15 -10.46 -3.41 7.01
N PRO A 16 -10.19 -2.09 6.91
CA PRO A 16 -10.10 -1.24 8.08
C PRO A 16 -11.44 -1.04 8.80
N ILE A 17 -12.57 -1.00 8.08
CA ILE A 17 -13.89 -0.88 8.72
C ILE A 17 -14.20 -2.14 9.52
N PHE A 18 -14.02 -3.32 8.93
CA PHE A 18 -14.30 -4.58 9.61
C PHE A 18 -13.42 -4.76 10.84
N THR A 19 -12.11 -4.50 10.72
CA THR A 19 -11.18 -4.60 11.86
C THR A 19 -11.47 -3.60 12.96
N TYR A 20 -11.92 -2.39 12.61
CA TYR A 20 -12.40 -1.42 13.59
C TYR A 20 -13.69 -1.88 14.29
N LEU A 21 -14.66 -2.43 13.55
CA LEU A 21 -15.94 -2.88 14.10
C LEU A 21 -15.84 -4.06 15.08
N ILE A 22 -14.82 -4.91 14.92
CA ILE A 22 -14.59 -6.04 15.82
C ILE A 22 -13.59 -5.71 16.95
N ASP A 23 -13.25 -4.42 17.11
CA ASP A 23 -12.22 -3.95 18.05
C ASP A 23 -10.90 -4.73 17.95
N TRP A 24 -10.51 -5.10 16.73
CA TRP A 24 -9.28 -5.86 16.51
C TRP A 24 -8.06 -5.02 16.87
N GLN A 25 -7.19 -5.58 17.70
CA GLN A 25 -5.91 -5.01 18.07
C GLN A 25 -4.78 -5.94 17.66
N TRP A 26 -3.68 -5.37 17.18
CA TRP A 26 -2.47 -6.14 16.92
C TRP A 26 -1.87 -6.65 18.23
N GLN A 27 -1.33 -7.87 18.22
CA GLN A 27 -0.72 -8.52 19.37
C GLN A 27 0.68 -9.00 19.02
N ALA A 28 1.67 -8.61 19.82
CA ALA A 28 3.08 -8.96 19.58
C ALA A 28 3.40 -10.45 19.78
N ASN A 29 2.63 -11.14 20.62
CA ASN A 29 2.81 -12.56 20.93
C ASN A 29 2.08 -13.50 19.95
N ALA A 30 1.52 -12.97 18.86
CA ALA A 30 0.81 -13.80 17.90
C ALA A 30 1.76 -14.79 17.21
N ILE A 31 1.37 -16.06 17.13
CA ILE A 31 2.07 -17.06 16.33
C ILE A 31 2.06 -16.61 14.87
N MET A 32 3.21 -16.71 14.19
CA MET A 32 3.41 -16.35 12.78
C MET A 32 3.49 -17.61 11.90
N PRO A 33 2.35 -18.19 11.45
CA PRO A 33 2.33 -19.28 10.47
C PRO A 33 2.98 -18.91 9.14
N SER A 34 3.23 -19.92 8.29
CA SER A 34 3.79 -19.75 6.95
C SER A 34 3.03 -18.77 6.05
N PHE A 35 1.73 -18.60 6.28
CA PHE A 35 0.92 -17.60 5.58
C PHE A 35 1.35 -16.15 5.89
N ASP A 36 1.84 -15.86 7.10
CA ASP A 36 2.34 -14.53 7.44
C ASP A 36 3.65 -14.21 6.71
N TYR A 37 4.48 -15.23 6.44
CA TYR A 37 5.64 -15.06 5.56
C TYR A 37 5.23 -14.75 4.11
N PHE A 38 4.16 -15.37 3.61
CA PHE A 38 3.58 -15.00 2.31
C PHE A 38 3.07 -13.55 2.32
N LEU A 39 2.40 -13.09 3.38
CA LEU A 39 1.99 -11.69 3.53
C LEU A 39 3.17 -10.73 3.59
N TYR A 40 4.30 -11.14 4.17
CA TYR A 40 5.55 -10.41 4.13
C TYR A 40 6.10 -10.29 2.71
N LEU A 41 6.22 -11.41 1.97
CA LEU A 41 6.66 -11.39 0.56
C LEU A 41 5.73 -10.52 -0.30
N LEU A 42 4.43 -10.58 -0.05
CA LEU A 42 3.45 -9.72 -0.72
C LEU A 42 3.67 -8.25 -0.38
N THR A 43 3.96 -7.93 0.88
CA THR A 43 4.30 -6.56 1.32
C THR A 43 5.53 -6.03 0.61
N GLU A 44 6.54 -6.88 0.42
CA GLU A 44 7.76 -6.51 -0.28
C GLU A 44 7.51 -6.08 -1.72
N THR A 45 6.47 -6.59 -2.40
CA THR A 45 6.09 -6.09 -3.74
C THR A 45 5.68 -4.61 -3.77
N GLY A 46 5.40 -4.00 -2.61
CA GLY A 46 5.15 -2.57 -2.42
C GLY A 46 6.30 -1.82 -1.72
N SER A 47 7.38 -2.50 -1.35
CA SER A 47 8.59 -1.94 -0.73
C SER A 47 9.67 -1.66 -1.79
N VAL A 48 10.52 -0.65 -1.60
CA VAL A 48 11.70 -0.42 -2.46
C VAL A 48 12.78 -1.45 -2.11
N PRO A 49 13.42 -2.13 -3.09
CA PRO A 49 13.39 -1.84 -4.53
C PRO A 49 12.29 -2.56 -5.34
N TYR A 50 11.65 -3.60 -4.80
CA TYR A 50 10.72 -4.46 -5.55
C TYR A 50 9.48 -3.74 -6.09
N ALA A 51 9.04 -2.66 -5.46
CA ALA A 51 7.97 -1.78 -5.95
C ALA A 51 8.26 -1.24 -7.35
N LEU A 52 9.53 -0.98 -7.69
CA LEU A 52 9.92 -0.60 -9.04
C LEU A 52 9.66 -1.75 -10.04
N GLY A 53 9.92 -2.99 -9.63
CA GLY A 53 9.57 -4.18 -10.40
C GLY A 53 8.06 -4.28 -10.66
N THR A 54 7.24 -4.05 -9.62
CA THR A 54 5.77 -3.99 -9.77
C THR A 54 5.36 -2.93 -10.79
N CYS A 55 5.93 -1.72 -10.73
CA CYS A 55 5.67 -0.66 -11.70
C CYS A 55 6.04 -1.08 -13.14
N VAL A 56 7.20 -1.70 -13.32
CA VAL A 56 7.67 -2.20 -14.63
C VAL A 56 6.74 -3.28 -15.17
N ILE A 57 6.32 -4.24 -14.32
CA ILE A 57 5.39 -5.31 -14.72
C ILE A 57 4.07 -4.73 -15.22
N PHE A 58 3.47 -3.78 -14.49
CA PHE A 58 2.24 -3.13 -14.95
C PHE A 58 2.46 -2.32 -16.23
N ALA A 59 3.55 -1.56 -16.34
CA ALA A 59 3.86 -0.81 -17.55
C ALA A 59 4.00 -1.73 -18.77
N LEU A 60 4.73 -2.84 -18.64
CA LEU A 60 4.88 -3.86 -19.68
C LEU A 60 3.54 -4.51 -20.03
N PHE A 61 2.74 -4.89 -19.02
CA PHE A 61 1.41 -5.45 -19.26
C PHE A 61 0.56 -4.51 -20.11
N TYR A 62 0.49 -3.22 -19.74
CA TYR A 62 -0.29 -2.24 -20.49
C TYR A 62 0.26 -1.98 -21.89
N PHE A 63 1.59 -1.93 -22.04
CA PHE A 63 2.24 -1.81 -23.34
C PHE A 63 1.90 -2.97 -24.27
N LEU A 64 1.84 -4.20 -23.76
CA LEU A 64 1.52 -5.41 -24.52
C LEU A 64 0.01 -5.59 -24.74
N ALA A 65 -0.82 -5.22 -23.75
CA ALA A 65 -2.26 -5.40 -23.82
C ALA A 65 -2.94 -4.42 -24.78
N ILE A 66 -2.45 -3.17 -24.88
CA ILE A 66 -3.06 -2.13 -25.72
C ILE A 66 -2.48 -2.21 -27.15
N LYS A 67 -3.37 -2.28 -28.15
CA LYS A 67 -3.00 -2.35 -29.56
C LYS A 67 -2.37 -1.03 -30.05
N ASP A 68 -3.03 0.10 -29.80
CA ASP A 68 -2.51 1.43 -30.11
C ASP A 68 -1.37 1.81 -29.14
N LYS A 69 -0.15 1.89 -29.68
CA LYS A 69 1.04 2.19 -28.87
C LYS A 69 1.10 3.62 -28.36
N LYS A 70 0.45 4.58 -29.03
CA LYS A 70 0.33 5.95 -28.50
C LYS A 70 -0.54 5.96 -27.25
N GLN A 71 -1.69 5.29 -27.29
CA GLN A 71 -2.56 5.13 -26.12
C GLN A 71 -1.86 4.37 -24.99
N ALA A 72 -1.08 3.33 -25.32
CA ALA A 72 -0.32 2.57 -24.35
C ALA A 72 0.73 3.43 -23.63
N ILE A 73 1.50 4.23 -24.38
CA ILE A 73 2.48 5.16 -23.82
C ILE A 73 1.80 6.19 -22.91
N TRP A 74 0.68 6.79 -23.35
CA TRP A 74 -0.07 7.73 -22.51
C TRP A 74 -0.59 7.09 -21.23
N ALA A 75 -1.10 5.85 -21.29
CA ALA A 75 -1.50 5.12 -20.09
C ALA A 75 -0.32 4.94 -19.12
N ILE A 76 0.85 4.56 -19.63
CA ILE A 76 2.08 4.40 -18.82
C ILE A 76 2.52 5.72 -18.18
N LEU A 77 2.49 6.83 -18.94
CA LEU A 77 2.82 8.16 -18.39
C LEU A 77 1.84 8.56 -17.29
N ILE A 78 0.55 8.30 -17.45
CA ILE A 78 -0.47 8.57 -16.43
C ILE A 78 -0.26 7.68 -15.20
N MET A 79 0.08 6.40 -15.39
CA MET A 79 0.39 5.49 -14.28
C MET A 79 1.61 5.99 -13.49
N ALA A 80 2.70 6.33 -14.18
CA ALA A 80 3.91 6.87 -13.56
C ALA A 80 3.64 8.18 -12.81
N PHE A 81 2.90 9.10 -13.44
CA PHE A 81 2.49 10.35 -12.80
C PHE A 81 1.63 10.11 -11.55
N SER A 82 0.64 9.22 -11.63
CA SER A 82 -0.24 8.92 -10.50
C SER A 82 0.53 8.34 -9.31
N VAL A 83 1.43 7.37 -9.57
CA VAL A 83 2.28 6.79 -8.53
C VAL A 83 3.20 7.85 -7.92
N ALA A 84 3.84 8.69 -8.74
CA ALA A 84 4.69 9.78 -8.24
C ALA A 84 3.89 10.77 -7.37
N LEU A 85 2.70 11.16 -7.82
CA LEU A 85 1.82 12.08 -7.11
C LEU A 85 1.40 11.50 -5.74
N THR A 86 0.94 10.25 -5.68
CA THR A 86 0.48 9.64 -4.42
C THR A 86 1.63 9.38 -3.45
N GLN A 87 2.82 9.02 -3.94
CA GLN A 87 4.01 8.92 -3.09
C GLN A 87 4.49 10.29 -2.59
N GLY A 88 4.36 11.34 -3.41
CA GLY A 88 4.63 12.72 -3.00
C GLY A 88 3.69 13.18 -1.87
N ILE A 89 2.38 12.94 -2.01
CA ILE A 89 1.38 13.23 -0.96
C ILE A 89 1.72 12.47 0.32
N LYS A 90 2.03 11.18 0.23
CA LYS A 90 2.45 10.36 1.38
C LYS A 90 3.67 10.96 2.08
N SER A 91 4.70 11.35 1.33
CA SER A 91 5.91 11.94 1.89
C SER A 91 5.62 13.25 2.63
N GLY A 92 4.75 14.10 2.09
CA GLY A 92 4.33 15.35 2.75
C GLY A 92 3.46 15.13 3.99
N LEU A 93 2.57 14.14 3.99
CA LEU A 93 1.77 13.81 5.17
C LEU A 93 2.64 13.20 6.29
N LYS A 94 3.66 12.41 5.96
CA LYS A 94 4.58 11.84 6.96
C LYS A 94 5.35 12.89 7.75
N THR A 95 5.48 14.12 7.27
CA THR A 95 6.13 15.20 8.04
C THR A 95 5.16 15.93 8.97
N ALA A 96 3.85 15.73 8.80
CA ALA A 96 2.82 16.42 9.59
C ALA A 96 2.29 15.57 10.76
N PHE A 97 2.44 14.24 10.73
CA PHE A 97 1.88 13.33 11.73
C PHE A 97 2.97 12.50 12.41
N ALA A 98 3.01 12.58 13.74
CA ALA A 98 3.99 11.90 14.59
C ALA A 98 3.36 10.72 15.36
N GLU A 99 2.63 9.85 14.68
CA GLU A 99 1.99 8.69 15.31
C GLU A 99 2.94 7.48 15.34
N PRO A 100 3.23 6.88 16.51
CA PRO A 100 4.07 5.69 16.62
C PRO A 100 3.41 4.48 15.94
N ARG A 101 4.20 3.56 15.39
CA ARG A 101 3.66 2.29 14.87
C ARG A 101 3.28 1.33 16.00
N PRO A 102 2.35 0.38 15.77
CA PRO A 102 1.95 -0.61 16.78
C PRO A 102 3.14 -1.38 17.39
N PHE A 103 4.08 -1.86 16.58
CA PHE A 103 5.26 -2.56 17.12
C PHE A 103 6.17 -1.67 17.98
N VAL A 104 6.26 -0.37 17.68
CA VAL A 104 7.06 0.59 18.46
C VAL A 104 6.36 0.89 19.78
N GLN A 105 5.03 0.99 19.78
CA GLN A 105 4.23 1.14 21.00
C GLN A 105 4.43 -0.05 21.94
N GLU A 106 4.41 -1.27 21.42
CA GLU A 106 4.69 -2.49 22.18
C GLU A 106 6.12 -2.50 22.74
N MET A 107 7.11 -2.16 21.91
CA MET A 107 8.50 -2.06 22.37
C MET A 107 8.62 -1.07 23.52
N ALA A 108 7.96 0.07 23.43
CA ALA A 108 8.00 1.10 24.48
C ALA A 108 7.28 0.67 25.77
N GLN A 109 6.25 -0.17 25.68
CA GLN A 109 5.54 -0.70 26.85
C GLN A 109 6.34 -1.78 27.58
N ASN A 110 7.19 -2.52 26.86
CA ASN A 110 7.96 -3.65 27.39
C ASN A 110 9.46 -3.35 27.54
N SER A 111 9.88 -2.11 27.35
CA SER A 111 11.27 -1.66 27.55
C SER A 111 11.32 -0.34 28.32
N ALA A 112 12.52 0.08 28.71
CA ALA A 112 12.72 1.34 29.41
C ALA A 112 12.68 2.58 28.48
N ILE A 113 12.58 2.39 27.15
CA ILE A 113 12.66 3.45 26.15
C ILE A 113 11.25 3.87 25.75
N THR A 114 10.94 5.17 25.82
CA THR A 114 9.63 5.68 25.38
C THR A 114 9.54 5.78 23.85
N THR A 115 8.33 5.93 23.31
CA THR A 115 8.15 6.20 21.87
C THR A 115 8.83 7.50 21.44
N ASP A 116 8.80 8.54 22.28
CA ASP A 116 9.45 9.82 22.00
C ASP A 116 10.97 9.68 21.95
N ASP A 117 11.57 8.93 22.88
CA ASP A 117 13.00 8.62 22.88
C ASP A 117 13.40 7.89 21.59
N PHE A 118 12.59 6.93 21.15
CA PHE A 118 12.82 6.19 19.90
C PHE A 118 12.81 7.12 18.68
N TYR A 119 11.82 8.00 18.56
CA TYR A 119 11.70 8.91 17.41
C TYR A 119 12.67 10.09 17.44
N ALA A 120 13.19 10.47 18.61
CA ALA A 120 14.26 11.46 18.74
C ALA A 120 15.58 10.99 18.08
N GLN A 121 15.79 9.68 17.96
CA GLN A 121 16.99 9.12 17.33
C GLN A 121 16.97 9.19 15.81
N LYS A 122 18.15 9.07 15.20
CA LYS A 122 18.29 8.90 13.75
C LYS A 122 17.77 7.52 13.31
N ARG A 123 17.32 7.41 12.06
CA ARG A 123 16.77 6.17 11.49
C ARG A 123 17.72 4.96 11.62
N SER A 124 19.03 5.18 11.51
CA SER A 124 20.06 4.14 11.70
C SER A 124 20.12 3.61 13.14
N GLU A 125 19.95 4.49 14.13
CA GLU A 125 19.95 4.11 15.54
C GLU A 125 18.63 3.43 15.93
N ARG A 126 17.50 3.93 15.41
CA ARG A 126 16.20 3.22 15.54
C ARG A 126 16.27 1.79 15.03
N LYS A 127 16.93 1.58 13.89
CA LYS A 127 17.17 0.23 13.32
C LYS A 127 17.90 -0.67 14.33
N LYS A 128 18.96 -0.16 14.99
CA LYS A 128 19.70 -0.92 16.02
C LYS A 128 18.86 -1.21 17.26
N MET A 129 18.08 -0.23 17.72
CA MET A 129 17.19 -0.39 18.88
C MET A 129 16.17 -1.52 18.66
N VAL A 130 15.62 -1.64 17.45
CA VAL A 130 14.72 -2.74 17.08
C VAL A 130 15.44 -4.09 17.22
N TYR A 131 16.64 -4.24 16.66
CA TYR A 131 17.37 -5.51 16.79
C TYR A 131 17.70 -5.83 18.24
N GLN A 132 18.19 -4.87 19.01
CA GLN A 132 18.55 -5.07 20.42
C GLN A 132 17.36 -5.59 21.21
N TYR A 133 16.20 -4.93 21.10
CA TYR A 133 14.97 -5.36 21.77
C TYR A 133 14.60 -6.81 21.43
N TYR A 134 14.55 -7.17 20.15
CA TYR A 134 14.16 -8.53 19.73
C TYR A 134 15.26 -9.57 19.93
N GLN A 135 16.51 -9.19 20.21
CA GLN A 135 17.61 -10.12 20.54
C GLN A 135 17.74 -10.40 22.05
N GLU A 136 17.28 -9.49 22.89
CA GLU A 136 17.44 -9.52 24.36
C GLU A 136 16.15 -9.91 25.12
N THR A 137 14.99 -9.82 24.47
CA THR A 137 13.68 -10.13 25.07
C THR A 137 13.25 -11.57 24.80
N PRO A 138 12.47 -12.25 25.68
CA PRO A 138 11.85 -13.55 25.40
C PRO A 138 11.05 -13.61 24.09
N GLN A 139 10.57 -12.45 23.60
CA GLN A 139 9.98 -12.25 22.26
C GLN A 139 10.84 -12.75 21.10
N LYS A 140 12.16 -12.87 21.30
CA LYS A 140 13.10 -13.48 20.36
C LYS A 140 12.68 -14.89 19.92
N GLN A 141 12.04 -15.65 20.81
CA GLN A 141 11.62 -17.02 20.51
C GLN A 141 10.34 -17.08 19.66
N THR A 142 9.55 -16.00 19.60
CA THR A 142 8.23 -15.99 18.94
C THR A 142 8.22 -15.16 17.65
N THR A 143 9.06 -14.13 17.54
CA THR A 143 9.12 -13.25 16.37
C THR A 143 10.16 -13.74 15.35
N PRO A 144 9.78 -14.10 14.12
CA PRO A 144 10.74 -14.56 13.12
C PRO A 144 11.73 -13.48 12.69
N GLU A 145 12.94 -13.89 12.30
CA GLU A 145 14.02 -12.97 11.87
C GLU A 145 13.62 -12.07 10.71
N TRP A 146 12.87 -12.59 9.73
CA TRP A 146 12.36 -11.81 8.59
C TRP A 146 11.44 -10.66 9.02
N LEU A 147 10.68 -10.83 10.11
CA LEU A 147 9.79 -9.79 10.64
C LEU A 147 10.57 -8.73 11.41
N VAL A 148 11.59 -9.16 12.16
CA VAL A 148 12.51 -8.23 12.84
C VAL A 148 13.24 -7.36 11.82
N GLU A 149 13.75 -7.95 10.73
CA GLU A 149 14.39 -7.19 9.63
C GLU A 149 13.42 -6.15 9.04
N HIS A 150 12.17 -6.55 8.82
CA HIS A 150 11.13 -5.66 8.32
C HIS A 150 10.88 -4.47 9.25
N TYR A 151 10.73 -4.70 10.56
CA TYR A 151 10.60 -3.64 11.56
C TYR A 151 11.80 -2.71 11.57
N ALA A 152 13.00 -3.28 11.48
CA ALA A 152 14.25 -2.55 11.50
C ALA A 152 14.41 -1.62 10.27
N HIS A 153 13.79 -1.97 9.13
CA HIS A 153 13.73 -1.14 7.92
C HIS A 153 12.63 -0.07 7.94
N GLU A 154 11.55 -0.31 8.65
CA GLU A 154 10.32 0.50 8.63
C GLU A 154 10.12 1.35 9.90
N THR A 155 11.17 2.00 10.38
CA THR A 155 11.21 2.78 11.64
C THR A 155 10.67 4.23 11.54
N GLY A 156 9.95 4.56 10.47
CA GLY A 156 9.25 5.85 10.35
C GLY A 156 7.89 5.83 11.03
N TYR A 157 7.28 6.99 11.26
CA TYR A 157 5.93 7.10 11.80
C TYR A 157 4.89 6.31 10.99
N SER A 158 3.81 5.92 11.66
CA SER A 158 2.75 5.07 11.10
C SER A 158 2.03 5.78 9.95
N PHE A 159 1.45 6.95 10.23
CA PHE A 159 0.58 7.61 9.26
C PHE A 159 1.32 8.39 8.16
N PRO A 160 0.85 8.36 6.90
CA PRO A 160 -0.09 7.41 6.30
C PRO A 160 0.63 6.13 5.81
N SER A 161 -0.15 5.09 5.50
CA SER A 161 0.36 3.82 4.96
C SER A 161 0.74 3.93 3.49
N GLY A 162 2.05 3.95 3.22
CA GLY A 162 2.59 4.00 1.85
C GLY A 162 2.24 2.79 1.00
N HIS A 163 2.31 1.58 1.57
CA HIS A 163 1.94 0.32 0.91
C HIS A 163 0.46 0.29 0.56
N THR A 164 -0.42 0.76 1.45
CA THR A 164 -1.86 0.88 1.20
C THR A 164 -2.13 1.87 0.08
N MET A 165 -1.50 3.06 0.11
CA MET A 165 -1.65 4.04 -0.97
C MET A 165 -1.16 3.50 -2.31
N PHE A 166 -0.03 2.77 -2.32
CA PHE A 166 0.51 2.15 -3.53
C PHE A 166 -0.44 1.10 -4.10
N ALA A 167 -0.94 0.19 -3.26
CA ALA A 167 -1.85 -0.86 -3.70
C ALA A 167 -3.21 -0.32 -4.15
N ALA A 168 -3.78 0.64 -3.41
CA ALA A 168 -5.02 1.32 -3.80
C ALA A 168 -4.85 2.10 -5.10
N THR A 169 -3.72 2.78 -5.29
CA THR A 169 -3.38 3.48 -6.55
C THR A 169 -3.41 2.53 -7.74
N TRP A 170 -2.72 1.39 -7.65
CA TRP A 170 -2.68 0.41 -8.73
C TRP A 170 -4.06 -0.20 -9.02
N LEU A 171 -4.84 -0.54 -7.98
CA LEU A 171 -6.20 -1.02 -8.18
C LEU A 171 -7.06 0.02 -8.90
N LEU A 172 -7.02 1.28 -8.46
CA LEU A 172 -7.83 2.35 -9.04
C LEU A 172 -7.39 2.72 -10.47
N LEU A 173 -6.09 2.66 -10.77
CA LEU A 173 -5.57 2.77 -12.14
C LEU A 173 -6.13 1.65 -13.01
N VAL A 174 -6.05 0.40 -12.56
CA VAL A 174 -6.54 -0.76 -13.32
C VAL A 174 -8.04 -0.71 -13.54
N VAL A 175 -8.81 -0.36 -12.51
CA VAL A 175 -10.27 -0.17 -12.62
C VAL A 175 -10.60 0.97 -13.58
N GLY A 176 -9.92 2.11 -13.46
CA GLY A 176 -10.18 3.28 -14.30
C GLY A 176 -9.84 3.02 -15.77
N PHE A 177 -8.69 2.42 -16.07
CA PHE A 177 -8.34 2.04 -17.43
C PHE A 177 -9.20 0.90 -17.96
N ALA A 178 -9.63 -0.06 -17.13
CA ALA A 178 -10.62 -1.06 -17.54
C ALA A 178 -11.97 -0.42 -17.91
N GLN A 179 -12.34 0.70 -17.28
CA GLN A 179 -13.54 1.46 -17.67
C GLN A 179 -13.34 2.25 -18.97
N LEU A 180 -12.18 2.87 -19.18
CA LEU A 180 -11.88 3.64 -20.39
C LEU A 180 -11.65 2.75 -21.62
N LEU A 181 -10.88 1.68 -21.47
CA LEU A 181 -10.39 0.83 -22.56
C LEU A 181 -11.11 -0.52 -22.65
N GLY A 182 -11.74 -0.98 -21.57
CA GLY A 182 -12.16 -2.38 -21.44
C GLY A 182 -13.34 -2.82 -22.30
N LYS A 183 -14.10 -1.90 -22.93
CA LYS A 183 -15.05 -2.29 -23.99
C LYS A 183 -14.33 -2.94 -25.18
N HIS A 184 -13.11 -2.50 -25.47
CA HIS A 184 -12.32 -2.94 -26.62
C HIS A 184 -11.10 -3.78 -26.21
N ASN A 185 -10.84 -3.94 -24.91
CA ASN A 185 -9.70 -4.69 -24.40
C ASN A 185 -10.06 -5.58 -23.19
N PRO A 186 -10.45 -6.86 -23.40
CA PRO A 186 -10.82 -7.76 -22.32
C PRO A 186 -9.66 -8.11 -21.39
N LYS A 187 -8.40 -8.04 -21.87
CA LYS A 187 -7.21 -8.35 -21.06
C LYS A 187 -7.10 -7.43 -19.85
N VAL A 188 -7.38 -6.14 -20.02
CA VAL A 188 -7.33 -5.15 -18.93
C VAL A 188 -8.42 -5.41 -17.88
N LYS A 189 -9.58 -5.96 -18.27
CA LYS A 189 -10.66 -6.31 -17.33
C LYS A 189 -10.30 -7.51 -16.45
N VAL A 190 -9.61 -8.51 -17.00
CA VAL A 190 -9.16 -9.69 -16.24
C VAL A 190 -8.16 -9.30 -15.14
N LEU A 191 -7.40 -8.22 -15.34
CA LEU A 191 -6.45 -7.74 -14.35
C LEU A 191 -7.11 -7.18 -13.08
N VAL A 192 -8.35 -6.66 -13.18
CA VAL A 192 -9.06 -6.04 -12.05
C VAL A 192 -9.20 -6.96 -10.83
N PRO A 193 -9.76 -8.18 -10.92
CA PRO A 193 -9.88 -9.06 -9.76
C PRO A 193 -8.52 -9.48 -9.18
N ILE A 194 -7.51 -9.69 -10.02
CA ILE A 194 -6.15 -10.08 -9.58
C ILE A 194 -5.55 -8.98 -8.70
N VAL A 195 -5.61 -7.73 -9.18
CA VAL A 195 -5.07 -6.59 -8.45
C VAL A 195 -5.92 -6.24 -7.23
N ALA A 196 -7.23 -6.49 -7.27
CA ALA A 196 -8.10 -6.31 -6.11
C ALA A 196 -7.73 -7.26 -4.97
N ILE A 197 -7.49 -8.54 -5.27
CA ILE A 197 -7.04 -9.54 -4.29
C ILE A 197 -5.67 -9.15 -3.72
N TRP A 198 -4.71 -8.80 -4.58
CA TRP A 198 -3.38 -8.35 -4.15
C TRP A 198 -3.47 -7.11 -3.24
N ALA A 199 -4.29 -6.13 -3.60
CA ALA A 199 -4.47 -4.93 -2.79
C ALA A 199 -5.13 -5.24 -1.43
N LEU A 200 -6.16 -6.08 -1.39
CA LEU A 200 -6.77 -6.52 -0.13
C LEU A 200 -5.76 -7.22 0.79
N LEU A 201 -4.96 -8.14 0.24
CA LEU A 201 -3.92 -8.84 0.99
C LEU A 201 -2.83 -7.87 1.49
N MET A 202 -2.50 -6.82 0.72
CA MET A 202 -1.59 -5.76 1.16
C MET A 202 -2.13 -4.99 2.37
N LEU A 203 -3.43 -4.69 2.40
CA LEU A 203 -4.05 -4.04 3.57
C LEU A 203 -4.03 -4.98 4.78
N ILE A 204 -4.38 -6.26 4.58
CA ILE A 204 -4.35 -7.27 5.65
C ILE A 204 -2.94 -7.43 6.20
N SER A 205 -1.91 -7.49 5.35
CA SER A 205 -0.52 -7.61 5.78
C SER A 205 -0.09 -6.42 6.63
N ARG A 206 -0.59 -5.20 6.36
CA ARG A 206 -0.22 -4.02 7.14
C ARG A 206 -0.70 -4.06 8.58
N LEU A 207 -1.90 -4.59 8.80
CA LEU A 207 -2.45 -4.79 10.14
C LEU A 207 -1.79 -6.00 10.80
N ARG A 208 -1.79 -7.15 10.12
CA ARG A 208 -1.31 -8.43 10.66
C ARG A 208 0.15 -8.37 11.10
N LEU A 209 1.00 -7.68 10.32
CA LEU A 209 2.41 -7.49 10.64
C LEU A 209 2.68 -6.32 11.60
N GLY A 210 1.66 -5.69 12.21
CA GLY A 210 1.86 -4.72 13.31
C GLY A 210 2.40 -3.36 12.90
N MET A 211 2.08 -2.90 11.68
CA MET A 211 2.81 -1.77 11.09
C MET A 211 1.99 -0.52 10.90
N HIS A 212 0.67 -0.66 10.90
CA HIS A 212 -0.29 0.43 10.80
C HIS A 212 -1.55 0.12 11.60
N TYR A 213 -2.26 1.16 12.00
CA TYR A 213 -3.60 1.06 12.58
C TYR A 213 -4.66 0.98 11.47
N PRO A 214 -5.86 0.46 11.75
CA PRO A 214 -6.96 0.47 10.79
C PRO A 214 -7.27 1.85 10.20
N ILE A 215 -7.18 2.91 11.01
CA ILE A 215 -7.44 4.29 10.55
C ILE A 215 -6.43 4.76 9.50
N ASP A 216 -5.15 4.36 9.62
CA ASP A 216 -4.12 4.68 8.63
C ASP A 216 -4.50 4.15 7.25
N LEU A 217 -4.98 2.90 7.22
CA LEU A 217 -5.40 2.21 6.00
C LEU A 217 -6.64 2.86 5.39
N PHE A 218 -7.62 3.20 6.23
CA PHE A 218 -8.86 3.84 5.80
C PHE A 218 -8.57 5.17 5.11
N ILE A 219 -7.84 6.07 5.78
CA ILE A 219 -7.53 7.40 5.24
C ILE A 219 -6.61 7.30 4.03
N SER A 220 -5.61 6.42 4.04
CA SER A 220 -4.73 6.16 2.87
C SER A 220 -5.52 5.73 1.62
N THR A 221 -6.54 4.89 1.83
CA THR A 221 -7.44 4.42 0.77
C THR A 221 -8.32 5.55 0.24
N LEU A 222 -8.86 6.39 1.12
CA LEU A 222 -9.66 7.57 0.74
C LEU A 222 -8.85 8.63 -0.01
N ILE A 223 -7.61 8.92 0.42
CA ILE A 223 -6.71 9.82 -0.31
C ILE A 223 -6.48 9.31 -1.73
N SER A 224 -6.17 8.01 -1.86
CA SER A 224 -5.96 7.38 -3.16
C SER A 224 -7.21 7.48 -4.04
N TRP A 225 -8.39 7.26 -3.47
CA TRP A 225 -9.67 7.40 -4.16
C TRP A 225 -9.92 8.82 -4.69
N LEU A 226 -9.71 9.85 -3.86
CA LEU A 226 -9.89 11.25 -4.26
C LEU A 226 -8.96 11.63 -5.42
N VAL A 227 -7.68 11.26 -5.33
CA VAL A 227 -6.69 11.49 -6.40
C VAL A 227 -7.14 10.83 -7.70
N HIS A 228 -7.61 9.59 -7.66
CA HIS A 228 -7.98 8.85 -8.87
C HIS A 228 -9.33 9.28 -9.45
N ILE A 229 -10.30 9.71 -8.64
CA ILE A 229 -11.50 10.38 -9.16
C ILE A 229 -11.09 11.60 -9.95
N PHE A 230 -10.22 12.44 -9.39
CA PHE A 230 -9.77 13.67 -10.05
C PHE A 230 -9.07 13.35 -11.38
N ILE A 231 -8.07 12.47 -11.37
CA ILE A 231 -7.33 12.04 -12.57
C ILE A 231 -8.29 11.52 -13.64
N PHE A 232 -9.13 10.55 -13.32
CA PHE A 232 -9.98 9.93 -14.34
C PHE A 232 -11.13 10.84 -14.80
N THR A 233 -11.60 11.77 -13.96
CA THR A 233 -12.56 12.80 -14.40
C THR A 233 -11.93 13.73 -15.43
N LEU A 234 -10.67 14.13 -15.24
CA LEU A 234 -9.95 14.94 -16.23
C LEU A 234 -9.68 14.16 -17.51
N LEU A 235 -9.32 12.88 -17.40
CA LEU A 235 -9.05 12.03 -18.58
C LEU A 235 -10.31 11.78 -19.40
N GLN A 236 -11.47 11.59 -18.78
CA GLN A 236 -12.74 11.42 -19.50
C GLN A 236 -13.13 12.63 -20.34
N ARG A 237 -12.68 13.83 -19.97
CA ARG A 237 -12.91 15.05 -20.75
C ARG A 237 -11.99 15.18 -21.96
N LYS A 238 -10.93 14.38 -22.05
CA LYS A 238 -9.96 14.40 -23.16
C LYS A 238 -10.23 13.25 -24.13
N TYR A 239 -10.19 13.53 -25.43
CA TYR A 239 -10.34 12.53 -26.50
C TYR A 239 -9.16 11.54 -26.62
N LEU A 240 -8.18 11.56 -25.71
CA LEU A 240 -6.97 10.72 -25.77
C LEU A 240 -7.27 9.21 -25.76
N PHE A 241 -8.40 8.81 -25.19
CA PHE A 241 -8.88 7.42 -25.16
C PHE A 241 -10.22 7.24 -25.89
N ALA A 242 -10.63 8.23 -26.69
CA ALA A 242 -11.77 8.08 -27.59
C ALA A 242 -11.34 7.20 -28.77
N VAL A 243 -12.14 6.18 -29.07
CA VAL A 243 -11.93 5.35 -30.25
C VAL A 243 -12.27 6.22 -31.47
N GLU A 244 -11.27 6.51 -32.31
CA GLU A 244 -11.54 6.94 -33.69
C GLU A 244 -12.36 5.81 -34.33
N ASN A 245 -13.63 6.05 -34.61
CA ASN A 245 -14.42 5.19 -35.49
C ASN A 245 -13.77 5.26 -36.88
N ARG A 246 -12.80 4.39 -37.15
CA ARG A 246 -12.30 4.09 -38.48
C ARG A 246 -12.79 2.71 -38.90
#